data_AF-A0A3G1KP52-F1
#
_entry.id   AF-A0A3G1KP52-F1
#
_cell.length_a   1.000
_cell.length_b   1.000
_cell.length_c   1.000
_cell.angle_alpha   90.00
_cell.angle_beta   90.00
_cell.angle_gamma   90.00
#
_symmetry.space_group_name_H-M   'P 1'
#
loop_
_entity.id
_entity.type
_entity.pdbx_description
1 polymer ?
#
loop_
_entity_poly.entity_id
_entity_poly.type
_entity_poly.pdbx_seq_one_letter_code
_entity_poly.pdbx_strand_id
1 'polypeptide(L)'
;MKIHKYNIILMVIICVFSIIIAFIFNKYNVGFWVNIFIGIFSSGVLALILSIIGYQIERMKTLEEFYTYVLKAIANFNRFENNGDPQYTMDIVLKINDFDYTALDMSYGNIDFMFANNTHRKYIYDRIYKRVCNLKHIINDKSFHFKEYKKAINGNLPVMELFIKKIDEEIMARKREDITNEDGSVCIVSSSYNKFNNEIMDELNGKYYKIMYGRKTNI
;
A
#
# COMPACT_ATOMS: atom_id res chain seq x y z
N MET A 1 8.92 -2.17 -11.98
CA MET A 1 7.85 -2.51 -12.95
C MET A 1 8.05 -1.84 -14.32
N LYS A 2 8.62 -0.63 -14.35
CA LYS A 2 8.75 0.19 -15.56
C LYS A 2 9.64 -0.44 -16.64
N ILE A 3 10.78 -1.03 -16.25
CA ILE A 3 11.75 -1.61 -17.19
C ILE A 3 11.11 -2.74 -17.99
N HIS A 4 10.49 -3.72 -17.32
CA HIS A 4 9.82 -4.83 -18.00
C HIS A 4 8.63 -4.38 -18.85
N LYS A 5 7.90 -3.32 -18.44
CA LYS A 5 6.82 -2.73 -19.24
C LYS A 5 7.34 -2.15 -20.56
N TYR A 6 8.45 -1.40 -20.54
CA TYR A 6 9.07 -0.90 -21.77
C TYR A 6 9.62 -2.03 -22.65
N ASN A 7 10.25 -3.04 -22.04
CA ASN A 7 10.75 -4.20 -22.77
C ASN A 7 9.64 -4.98 -23.48
N ILE A 8 8.47 -5.16 -22.84
CA ILE A 8 7.32 -5.82 -23.48
C ILE A 8 6.86 -5.03 -24.71
N ILE A 9 6.70 -3.70 -24.58
CA ILE A 9 6.25 -2.85 -25.70
C ILE A 9 7.24 -2.94 -26.87
N LEU A 10 8.55 -2.82 -26.58
CA LEU A 10 9.60 -2.88 -27.59
C LEU A 10 9.65 -4.26 -28.28
N MET A 11 9.54 -5.35 -27.53
CA MET A 11 9.55 -6.70 -28.10
C MET A 11 8.32 -6.99 -28.95
N VAL A 12 7.14 -6.50 -28.55
CA VAL A 12 5.92 -6.60 -29.38
C VAL A 12 6.13 -5.91 -30.73
N ILE A 13 6.71 -4.70 -30.71
CA ILE A 13 7.01 -3.95 -31.93
C ILE A 13 7.98 -4.72 -32.84
N ILE A 14 9.08 -5.24 -32.29
CA ILE A 14 10.07 -6.02 -33.06
C ILE A 14 9.43 -7.27 -33.67
N CYS A 15 8.61 -8.00 -32.91
CA CYS A 15 7.93 -9.20 -33.38
C CYS A 15 6.94 -8.91 -34.51
N VAL A 16 6.18 -7.82 -34.41
CA VAL A 16 5.23 -7.43 -35.45
C VAL A 16 5.96 -7.03 -36.73
N PHE A 17 7.01 -6.21 -36.64
CA PHE A 17 7.80 -5.82 -37.81
C PHE A 17 8.51 -7.00 -38.46
N SER A 18 9.09 -7.91 -37.68
CA SER A 18 9.79 -9.07 -38.24
C SER A 18 8.85 -9.99 -39.03
N ILE A 19 7.63 -10.23 -38.53
CA ILE A 19 6.61 -10.99 -39.27
C ILE A 19 6.20 -10.26 -40.57
N ILE A 20 5.92 -8.96 -40.50
CA ILE A 20 5.47 -8.19 -41.68
C ILE A 20 6.54 -8.24 -42.77
N ILE A 21 7.80 -8.03 -42.41
CA ILE A 21 8.91 -8.05 -43.37
C ILE A 21 9.12 -9.46 -43.94
N ALA A 22 9.05 -10.50 -43.11
CA ALA A 22 9.13 -11.88 -43.57
C ALA A 22 8.02 -12.20 -44.58
N PHE A 23 6.79 -11.74 -44.34
CA PHE A 23 5.66 -11.91 -45.25
C PHE A 23 5.88 -11.20 -46.59
N ILE A 24 6.40 -9.97 -46.57
CA ILE A 24 6.73 -9.21 -47.78
C ILE A 24 7.81 -9.94 -48.60
N PHE A 25 8.91 -10.37 -47.97
CA PHE A 25 9.99 -11.08 -48.68
C PHE A 25 9.57 -12.45 -49.21
N ASN A 26 8.65 -13.13 -48.52
CA ASN A 26 8.08 -14.38 -49.02
C ASN A 26 7.34 -14.17 -50.35
N LYS A 27 6.66 -13.03 -50.53
CA LYS A 27 6.00 -12.70 -51.81
C LYS A 27 7.00 -12.52 -52.96
N TYR A 28 8.21 -12.06 -52.68
CA TYR A 28 9.29 -11.89 -53.67
C TYR A 28 10.16 -13.16 -53.82
N ASN A 29 9.79 -14.28 -53.19
CA ASN A 29 10.54 -15.54 -53.21
C ASN A 29 12.00 -15.44 -52.75
N VAL A 30 12.33 -14.49 -51.85
CA VAL A 30 13.69 -14.33 -51.34
C VAL A 30 13.89 -15.09 -50.02
N GLY A 31 14.08 -16.41 -50.13
CA GLY A 31 14.07 -17.34 -48.99
C GLY A 31 15.12 -17.06 -47.89
N PHE A 32 16.28 -16.52 -48.25
CA PHE A 32 17.33 -16.17 -47.27
C PHE A 32 16.85 -15.12 -46.25
N TRP A 33 16.25 -14.02 -46.71
CA TRP A 33 15.75 -12.96 -45.82
C TRP A 33 14.59 -13.45 -44.98
N VAL A 34 13.70 -14.26 -45.55
CA VAL A 34 12.59 -14.88 -44.80
C VAL A 34 13.11 -15.66 -43.59
N ASN A 35 14.13 -16.50 -43.77
CA ASN A 35 14.72 -17.28 -42.67
C ASN A 35 15.34 -16.39 -41.58
N ILE A 36 16.02 -15.30 -41.96
CA ILE A 36 16.58 -14.34 -41.00
C ILE A 36 15.46 -13.71 -40.14
N PHE A 37 14.41 -13.19 -40.78
CA PHE A 37 13.33 -12.51 -40.06
C PHE A 37 12.49 -13.46 -39.22
N ILE A 38 12.31 -14.73 -39.64
CA ILE A 38 11.71 -15.79 -38.80
C ILE A 38 12.59 -16.09 -37.58
N GLY A 39 13.92 -16.11 -37.75
CA GLY A 39 14.85 -16.27 -36.64
C GLY A 39 14.76 -15.13 -35.63
N ILE A 40 14.71 -13.88 -36.10
CA ILE A 40 14.50 -12.68 -35.27
C ILE A 40 13.14 -12.71 -34.58
N PHE A 41 12.09 -13.15 -35.27
CA PHE A 41 10.77 -13.31 -34.67
C PHE A 41 10.81 -14.33 -33.53
N SER A 42 11.40 -15.50 -33.77
CA SER A 42 11.47 -16.58 -32.77
C SER A 42 12.22 -16.16 -31.51
N SER A 43 13.36 -15.47 -31.67
CA SER A 43 14.11 -14.93 -30.53
C SER A 43 13.37 -13.80 -29.81
N GLY A 44 12.69 -12.92 -30.56
CA GLY A 44 11.83 -11.87 -30.01
C GLY A 44 10.68 -12.42 -29.16
N VAL A 45 10.03 -13.51 -29.59
CA VAL A 45 8.96 -14.18 -28.82
C VAL A 45 9.48 -14.72 -27.49
N LEU A 46 10.65 -15.35 -27.48
CA LEU A 46 11.27 -15.84 -26.24
C LEU A 46 11.56 -14.68 -25.28
N ALA A 47 12.16 -13.59 -25.78
CA ALA A 47 12.44 -12.40 -24.99
C ALA A 47 11.15 -11.73 -24.47
N LEU A 48 10.07 -11.75 -25.26
CA LEU A 48 8.76 -11.25 -24.86
C LEU A 48 8.20 -12.08 -23.69
N ILE A 49 8.26 -13.41 -23.76
CA ILE A 49 7.81 -14.29 -22.66
C ILE A 49 8.59 -13.99 -21.38
N LEU A 50 9.93 -13.93 -21.47
CA LEU A 50 10.81 -13.58 -20.35
C LEU A 50 10.43 -12.23 -19.73
N SER A 51 10.15 -11.23 -20.57
CA SER A 51 9.75 -9.90 -20.09
C SER A 51 8.36 -9.88 -19.44
N ILE A 52 7.42 -10.70 -19.92
CA ILE A 52 6.10 -10.86 -19.28
C ILE A 52 6.25 -11.50 -17.90
N ILE A 53 7.03 -12.58 -17.79
CA ILE A 53 7.29 -13.26 -16.51
C ILE A 53 8.00 -12.29 -15.56
N GLY A 54 9.05 -11.61 -16.03
CA GLY A 54 9.78 -10.60 -15.25
C GLY A 54 8.86 -9.48 -14.75
N TYR A 55 7.95 -8.99 -15.60
CA TYR A 55 6.95 -8.01 -15.19
C TYR A 55 6.02 -8.55 -14.08
N GLN A 56 5.57 -9.81 -14.15
CA GLN A 56 4.70 -10.39 -13.13
C GLN A 56 5.43 -10.54 -11.79
N ILE A 57 6.67 -11.03 -11.80
CA ILE A 57 7.51 -11.15 -10.60
C ILE A 57 7.75 -9.77 -9.98
N GLU A 58 8.17 -8.80 -10.80
CA GLU A 58 8.45 -7.45 -10.32
C GLU A 58 7.19 -6.76 -9.80
N ARG A 59 6.03 -6.96 -10.44
CA ARG A 59 4.74 -6.48 -9.95
C ARG A 59 4.42 -7.04 -8.56
N MET A 60 4.56 -8.35 -8.39
CA MET A 60 4.29 -9.01 -7.11
C MET A 60 5.21 -8.45 -6.02
N LYS A 61 6.52 -8.38 -6.29
CA LYS A 61 7.51 -7.84 -5.37
C LYS A 61 7.23 -6.39 -4.97
N THR A 62 6.93 -5.50 -5.92
CA THR A 62 6.61 -4.10 -5.61
C THR A 62 5.36 -3.97 -4.73
N LEU A 63 4.35 -4.81 -4.94
CA LEU A 63 3.13 -4.81 -4.12
C LEU A 63 3.36 -5.46 -2.75
N GLU A 64 4.21 -6.48 -2.64
CA GLU A 64 4.62 -7.06 -1.36
C GLU A 64 5.44 -6.08 -0.51
N GLU A 65 6.33 -5.31 -1.14
CA GLU A 65 7.07 -4.24 -0.49
C GLU A 65 6.11 -3.18 0.07
N PHE A 66 5.18 -2.67 -0.74
CA PHE A 66 4.17 -1.72 -0.27
C PHE A 66 3.32 -2.30 0.88
N TYR A 67 2.83 -3.53 0.73
CA TYR A 67 2.08 -4.24 1.77
C TYR A 67 2.85 -4.29 3.10
N THR A 68 4.13 -4.66 3.03
CA THR A 68 5.01 -4.77 4.20
C THR A 68 5.21 -3.42 4.90
N TYR A 69 5.42 -2.36 4.13
CA TYR A 69 5.58 -1.02 4.70
C TYR A 69 4.28 -0.46 5.27
N VAL A 70 3.14 -0.77 4.68
CA VAL A 70 1.82 -0.45 5.26
C VAL A 70 1.65 -1.18 6.60
N LEU A 71 1.97 -2.48 6.68
CA LEU A 71 1.91 -3.22 7.95
C LEU A 71 2.81 -2.61 9.02
N LYS A 72 4.03 -2.21 8.67
CA LYS A 72 4.94 -1.53 9.61
C LYS A 72 4.37 -0.20 10.10
N ALA A 73 3.79 0.60 9.20
CA ALA A 73 3.15 1.87 9.54
C ALA A 73 1.96 1.65 10.50
N ILE A 74 1.11 0.67 10.23
CA ILE A 74 -0.05 0.36 11.07
C ILE A 74 0.39 -0.22 12.43
N ALA A 75 1.37 -1.12 12.44
CA ALA A 75 1.93 -1.64 13.68
C ALA A 75 2.48 -0.52 14.56
N ASN A 76 3.08 0.51 13.97
CA ASN A 76 3.50 1.71 14.68
C ASN A 76 2.30 2.48 15.27
N PHE A 77 1.23 2.70 14.50
CA PHE A 77 0.01 3.33 15.02
C PHE A 77 -0.69 2.50 16.10
N ASN A 78 -0.58 1.17 16.05
CA ASN A 78 -1.17 0.27 17.03
C ASN A 78 -0.51 0.35 18.42
N ARG A 79 0.63 1.04 18.54
CA ARG A 79 1.27 1.36 19.83
C ARG A 79 0.54 2.48 20.57
N PHE A 80 -0.43 3.15 19.94
CA PHE A 80 -1.20 4.20 20.57
C PHE A 80 -2.02 3.64 21.73
N GLU A 81 -1.84 4.24 22.91
CA GLU A 81 -2.56 3.89 24.12
C GLU A 81 -2.91 5.18 24.87
N ASN A 82 -4.18 5.28 25.27
CA ASN A 82 -4.68 6.37 26.10
C ASN A 82 -5.14 5.80 27.44
N ASN A 83 -4.24 5.84 28.42
CA ASN A 83 -4.46 5.34 29.78
C ASN A 83 -5.01 6.41 30.74
N GLY A 84 -5.29 7.62 30.24
CA GLY A 84 -5.75 8.75 31.04
C GLY A 84 -4.64 9.63 31.63
N ASP A 85 -3.35 9.30 31.44
CA ASP A 85 -2.23 10.19 31.72
C ASP A 85 -1.83 10.95 30.45
N PRO A 86 -2.10 12.27 30.36
CA PRO A 86 -1.78 13.06 29.17
C PRO A 86 -0.28 13.07 28.86
N GLN A 87 0.60 13.07 29.86
CA GLN A 87 2.05 13.11 29.65
C GLN A 87 2.53 11.82 28.99
N TYR A 88 2.11 10.69 29.52
CA TYR A 88 2.42 9.37 28.97
C TYR A 88 1.90 9.22 27.53
N THR A 89 0.65 9.61 27.26
CA THR A 89 0.09 9.51 25.91
C THR A 89 0.79 10.45 24.93
N MET A 90 1.18 11.67 25.33
CA MET A 90 2.02 12.54 24.49
C MET A 90 3.33 11.85 24.10
N ASP A 91 3.98 11.15 25.04
CA ASP A 91 5.25 10.46 24.79
C ASP A 91 5.11 9.32 23.80
N ILE A 92 4.01 8.58 23.87
CA ILE A 92 3.67 7.57 22.87
C ILE A 92 3.49 8.21 21.51
N VAL A 93 2.69 9.28 21.40
CA VAL A 93 2.43 9.94 20.11
C VAL A 93 3.73 10.48 19.50
N LEU A 94 4.62 11.06 20.32
CA LEU A 94 5.94 11.52 19.87
C LEU A 94 6.79 10.36 19.32
N LYS A 95 6.82 9.21 20.01
CA LYS A 95 7.52 8.00 19.53
C LYS A 95 6.93 7.45 18.23
N ILE A 96 5.60 7.53 18.06
CA ILE A 96 4.93 7.13 16.82
C ILE A 96 5.35 8.06 15.69
N ASN A 97 5.42 9.37 15.94
CA ASN A 97 5.79 10.36 14.94
C ASN A 97 7.23 10.23 14.43
N ASP A 98 8.14 9.69 15.24
CA ASP A 98 9.55 9.51 14.87
C ASP A 98 9.77 8.33 13.88
N PHE A 99 8.72 7.58 13.54
CA PHE A 99 8.81 6.49 12.57
C PHE A 99 9.09 7.00 11.15
N ASP A 100 10.01 6.35 10.44
CA ASP A 100 10.34 6.70 9.05
C ASP A 100 9.34 6.09 8.05
N TYR A 101 8.59 6.96 7.40
CA TYR A 101 7.62 6.61 6.36
C TYR A 101 8.20 6.68 4.93
N THR A 102 9.47 7.06 4.76
CA THR A 102 10.10 7.24 3.43
C THR A 102 10.00 5.99 2.57
N ALA A 103 10.19 4.81 3.18
CA ALA A 103 10.10 3.55 2.46
C ALA A 103 8.66 3.21 2.02
N LEU A 104 7.64 3.64 2.78
CA LEU A 104 6.24 3.54 2.36
C LEU A 104 5.98 4.46 1.15
N ASP A 105 6.44 5.70 1.22
CA ASP A 105 6.25 6.70 0.16
C ASP A 105 6.95 6.25 -1.14
N MET A 106 8.16 5.70 -1.01
CA MET A 106 8.93 5.15 -2.13
C MET A 106 8.27 3.90 -2.73
N SER A 107 7.84 2.94 -1.90
CA SER A 107 7.19 1.71 -2.39
C SER A 107 5.88 2.01 -3.12
N TYR A 108 5.07 2.96 -2.63
CA TYR A 108 3.90 3.44 -3.37
C TYR A 108 4.28 4.10 -4.70
N GLY A 109 5.34 4.93 -4.71
CA GLY A 109 5.85 5.59 -5.92
C GLY A 109 6.31 4.61 -7.01
N ASN A 110 6.78 3.42 -6.61
CA ASN A 110 7.25 2.37 -7.52
C ASN A 110 6.12 1.57 -8.19
N ILE A 111 4.89 1.66 -7.69
CA ILE A 111 3.73 0.99 -8.29
C ILE A 111 3.42 1.64 -9.65
N ASP A 112 3.65 0.90 -10.73
CA ASP A 112 3.30 1.31 -12.09
C ASP A 112 2.78 0.12 -12.89
N PHE A 113 1.47 -0.06 -12.92
CA PHE A 113 0.85 -1.14 -13.67
C PHE A 113 0.96 -0.91 -15.18
N MET A 114 1.13 -2.00 -15.92
CA MET A 114 1.02 -2.06 -17.37
C MET A 114 -0.43 -1.87 -17.84
N PHE A 115 -1.40 -2.47 -17.13
CA PHE A 115 -2.83 -2.40 -17.45
C PHE A 115 -3.63 -1.78 -16.31
N ALA A 116 -4.68 -1.02 -16.65
CA ALA A 116 -5.59 -0.38 -15.69
C ALA A 116 -4.88 0.41 -14.58
N ASN A 117 -3.74 1.03 -14.90
CA ASN A 117 -2.87 1.71 -13.93
C ASN A 117 -3.63 2.75 -13.11
N ASN A 118 -4.37 3.63 -13.80
CA ASN A 118 -5.14 4.68 -13.14
C ASN A 118 -6.17 4.10 -12.16
N THR A 119 -6.85 3.00 -12.53
CA THR A 119 -7.88 2.39 -11.69
C THR A 119 -7.29 1.72 -10.45
N HIS A 120 -6.29 0.85 -10.62
CA HIS A 120 -5.69 0.14 -9.49
C HIS A 120 -4.90 1.07 -8.59
N ARG A 121 -4.07 1.95 -9.16
CA ARG A 121 -3.26 2.89 -8.39
C ARG A 121 -4.13 3.90 -7.65
N LYS A 122 -5.20 4.40 -8.27
CA LYS A 122 -6.17 5.27 -7.57
C LYS A 122 -6.85 4.56 -6.42
N TYR A 123 -7.25 3.30 -6.60
CA TYR A 123 -7.81 2.50 -5.50
C TYR A 123 -6.82 2.36 -4.33
N ILE A 124 -5.57 1.97 -4.62
CA ILE A 124 -4.51 1.83 -3.59
C ILE A 124 -4.26 3.16 -2.88
N TYR A 125 -4.23 4.25 -3.65
CA TYR A 125 -4.06 5.60 -3.12
C TYR A 125 -5.21 5.98 -2.19
N ASP A 126 -6.44 5.97 -2.68
CA ASP A 126 -7.61 6.48 -1.96
C ASP A 126 -7.94 5.63 -0.73
N ARG A 127 -7.79 4.31 -0.82
CA ARG A 127 -8.23 3.38 0.24
C ARG A 127 -7.17 3.06 1.27
N ILE A 128 -5.88 3.10 0.92
CA ILE A 128 -4.81 2.66 1.82
C ILE A 128 -3.83 3.82 2.05
N TYR A 129 -3.07 4.21 1.02
CA TYR A 129 -1.94 5.12 1.18
C TYR A 129 -2.36 6.49 1.74
N LYS A 130 -3.39 7.11 1.16
CA LYS A 130 -3.91 8.41 1.61
C LYS A 130 -4.38 8.35 3.07
N ARG A 131 -5.01 7.25 3.49
CA ARG A 131 -5.48 7.08 4.87
C ARG A 131 -4.31 7.05 5.86
N VAL A 132 -3.25 6.30 5.55
CA VAL A 132 -2.01 6.27 6.33
C VAL A 132 -1.35 7.65 6.37
N CYS A 133 -1.25 8.35 5.22
CA CYS A 133 -0.69 9.69 5.16
C CYS A 133 -1.50 10.73 5.95
N ASN A 134 -2.84 10.65 5.92
CA ASN A 134 -3.70 11.55 6.68
C ASN A 134 -3.47 11.38 8.18
N LEU A 135 -3.43 10.14 8.68
CA LEU A 135 -3.17 9.88 10.09
C LEU A 135 -1.76 10.33 10.49
N LYS A 136 -0.74 10.03 9.67
CA LYS A 136 0.64 10.54 9.82
C LYS A 136 0.65 12.07 9.94
N HIS A 137 -0.10 12.78 9.07
CA HIS A 137 -0.17 14.23 9.11
C HIS A 137 -0.81 14.72 10.41
N ILE A 138 -1.92 14.14 10.85
CA ILE A 138 -2.59 14.52 12.11
C ILE A 138 -1.62 14.35 13.27
N ILE A 139 -0.93 13.21 13.34
CA ILE A 139 0.06 12.92 14.38
C ILE A 139 1.19 13.94 14.34
N ASN A 140 1.79 14.21 13.17
CA ASN A 140 2.89 15.16 13.05
C ASN A 140 2.51 16.58 13.47
N ASP A 141 1.33 17.04 13.03
CA ASP A 141 0.78 18.35 13.40
C ASP A 141 0.60 18.47 14.92
N LYS A 142 0.06 17.43 15.59
CA LYS A 142 -0.12 17.45 17.05
C LYS A 142 1.19 17.24 17.82
N SER A 143 2.09 16.42 17.30
CA SER A 143 3.42 16.20 17.85
C SER A 143 4.24 17.48 17.92
N PHE A 144 4.10 18.39 16.95
CA PHE A 144 4.71 19.70 17.03
C PHE A 144 4.29 20.45 18.31
N HIS A 145 2.98 20.50 18.59
CA HIS A 145 2.46 21.14 19.79
C HIS A 145 2.89 20.44 21.09
N PHE A 146 2.98 19.11 21.11
CA PHE A 146 3.47 18.37 22.28
C PHE A 146 4.94 18.65 22.56
N LYS A 147 5.79 18.77 21.52
CA LYS A 147 7.19 19.15 21.68
C LYS A 147 7.33 20.56 22.27
N GLU A 148 6.50 21.50 21.85
CA GLU A 148 6.50 22.87 22.39
C GLU A 148 5.98 22.93 23.82
N TYR A 149 4.90 22.21 24.14
CA TYR A 149 4.37 22.09 25.50
C TYR A 149 5.44 21.59 26.48
N LYS A 150 6.21 20.56 26.09
CA LYS A 150 7.27 19.99 26.94
C LYS A 150 8.43 20.94 27.24
N LYS A 151 8.65 21.96 26.41
CA LYS A 151 9.67 22.99 26.64
C LYS A 151 9.14 24.16 27.48
N ALA A 152 7.83 24.31 27.58
CA ALA A 152 7.20 25.45 28.23
C ALA A 152 7.16 25.30 29.75
N ILE A 153 7.34 26.43 30.47
CA ILE A 153 7.25 26.47 31.94
C ILE A 153 5.78 26.46 32.40
N ASN A 154 4.86 27.07 31.63
CA ASN A 154 3.41 27.13 31.88
C ASN A 154 2.61 26.74 30.62
N GLY A 155 2.72 25.47 30.20
CA GLY A 155 2.00 24.95 29.04
C GLY A 155 0.49 24.80 29.28
N ASN A 156 -0.32 24.96 28.23
CA ASN A 156 -1.78 24.76 28.31
C ASN A 156 -2.14 23.27 28.18
N LEU A 157 -2.17 22.56 29.31
CA LEU A 157 -2.51 21.13 29.38
C LEU A 157 -3.92 20.80 28.80
N PRO A 158 -4.99 21.57 29.09
CA PRO A 158 -6.30 21.33 28.48
C PRO A 158 -6.30 21.27 26.95
N VAL A 159 -5.47 22.09 26.29
CA VAL A 159 -5.34 22.05 24.82
C VAL A 159 -4.64 20.77 24.36
N MET A 160 -3.65 20.28 25.12
CA MET A 160 -2.97 19.02 24.80
C MET A 160 -3.92 17.82 24.93
N GLU A 161 -4.74 17.79 25.98
CA GLU A 161 -5.78 16.77 26.16
C GLU A 161 -6.79 16.76 24.99
N LEU A 162 -7.16 17.93 24.49
CA LEU A 162 -8.02 18.05 23.31
C LEU A 162 -7.35 17.50 22.04
N PHE A 163 -6.03 17.66 21.90
CA PHE A 163 -5.28 17.05 20.80
C PHE A 163 -5.14 15.54 20.93
N ILE A 164 -4.89 15.04 22.14
CA ILE A 164 -4.87 13.59 22.44
C ILE A 164 -6.24 12.99 22.08
N LYS A 165 -7.33 13.63 22.51
CA LYS A 165 -8.69 13.19 22.20
C LYS A 165 -8.95 13.10 20.69
N LYS A 166 -8.48 14.08 19.90
CA LYS A 166 -8.62 14.03 18.44
C LYS A 166 -7.87 12.85 17.81
N ILE A 167 -6.65 12.56 18.27
CA ILE A 167 -5.88 11.41 17.78
C ILE A 167 -6.57 10.09 18.18
N ASP A 168 -7.02 10.02 19.43
CA ASP A 168 -7.73 8.87 19.97
C ASP A 168 -9.01 8.57 19.20
N GLU A 169 -9.80 9.59 18.85
CA GLU A 169 -11.01 9.46 18.03
C GLU A 169 -10.72 8.97 16.61
N GLU A 170 -9.54 9.25 16.04
CA GLU A 170 -9.15 8.78 14.70
C GLU A 170 -8.62 7.34 14.72
N ILE A 171 -7.89 6.94 15.76
CA ILE A 171 -7.24 5.63 15.85
C ILE A 171 -8.16 4.58 16.48
N MET A 172 -8.87 4.93 17.54
CA MET A 172 -9.59 3.99 18.40
C MET A 172 -11.09 4.02 18.14
N ALA A 173 -11.72 2.86 18.26
CA ALA A 173 -13.16 2.73 18.46
C ALA A 173 -13.40 2.11 19.84
N ARG A 174 -14.46 2.56 20.51
CA ARG A 174 -14.93 2.00 21.78
C ARG A 174 -16.35 1.50 21.58
N LYS A 175 -16.59 0.23 21.90
CA LYS A 175 -17.93 -0.37 21.94
C LYS A 175 -18.31 -0.66 23.39
N ARG A 176 -19.59 -0.48 23.71
CA ARG A 176 -20.17 -0.89 24.98
C ARG A 176 -21.25 -1.91 24.66
N GLU A 177 -21.14 -3.08 25.27
CA GLU A 177 -22.11 -4.15 25.16
C GLU A 177 -22.61 -4.49 26.56
N ASP A 178 -23.92 -4.53 26.70
CA ASP A 178 -24.59 -4.87 27.95
C ASP A 178 -24.84 -6.37 27.94
N ILE A 179 -24.04 -7.12 28.70
CA ILE A 179 -24.19 -8.57 28.83
C ILE A 179 -25.06 -8.83 30.06
N THR A 180 -26.21 -9.46 29.87
CA THR A 180 -27.06 -9.89 30.99
C THR A 180 -26.55 -11.24 31.48
N ASN A 181 -26.09 -11.30 32.73
CA ASN A 181 -25.68 -12.53 33.38
C ASN A 181 -26.90 -13.41 33.69
N GLU A 182 -26.64 -14.70 33.96
CA GLU A 182 -27.68 -15.68 34.33
C GLU A 182 -28.48 -15.25 35.58
N ASP A 183 -27.88 -14.48 36.48
CA ASP A 183 -28.51 -13.93 37.68
C ASP A 183 -29.40 -12.68 37.41
N GLY A 184 -29.55 -12.26 36.15
CA GLY A 184 -30.30 -11.05 35.76
C GLY A 184 -29.55 -9.74 35.99
N SER A 185 -28.30 -9.79 36.47
CA SER A 185 -27.42 -8.61 36.58
C SER A 185 -26.86 -8.20 35.21
N VAL A 186 -26.85 -6.91 34.92
CA VAL A 186 -26.29 -6.37 33.67
C VAL A 186 -24.83 -5.98 33.89
N CYS A 187 -23.92 -6.64 33.19
CA CYS A 187 -22.51 -6.31 33.13
C CYS A 187 -22.24 -5.47 31.88
N ILE A 188 -21.69 -4.26 32.06
CA ILE A 188 -21.28 -3.39 30.94
C ILE A 188 -19.87 -3.79 30.54
N VAL A 189 -19.73 -4.45 29.39
CA VAL A 189 -18.43 -4.76 28.81
C VAL A 189 -18.05 -3.64 27.84
N SER A 190 -17.03 -2.86 28.20
CA SER A 190 -16.43 -1.88 27.31
C SER A 190 -15.21 -2.49 26.60
N SER A 191 -15.27 -2.63 25.28
CA SER A 191 -14.13 -3.03 24.46
C SER A 191 -13.58 -1.82 23.70
N SER A 192 -12.26 -1.73 23.58
CA SER A 192 -11.58 -0.74 22.75
C SER A 192 -10.65 -1.45 21.78
N TYR A 193 -10.68 -1.02 20.52
CA TYR A 193 -9.83 -1.59 19.47
C TYR A 193 -9.40 -0.51 18.49
N ASN A 194 -8.27 -0.75 17.82
CA ASN A 194 -7.76 0.14 16.80
C ASN A 194 -8.58 -0.01 15.50
N LYS A 195 -9.57 0.87 15.31
CA LYS A 195 -10.43 0.84 14.12
C LYS A 195 -9.64 1.09 12.85
N PHE A 196 -8.64 1.98 12.91
CA PHE A 196 -7.83 2.34 11.75
C PHE A 196 -7.07 1.12 11.24
N ASN A 197 -6.44 0.35 12.13
CA ASN A 197 -5.74 -0.89 11.81
C ASN A 197 -6.68 -1.88 11.12
N ASN A 198 -7.83 -2.16 11.73
CA ASN A 198 -8.79 -3.14 11.19
C ASN A 198 -9.26 -2.75 9.79
N GLU A 199 -9.65 -1.49 9.58
CA GLU A 199 -10.15 -1.03 8.28
C GLU A 199 -9.08 -1.10 7.19
N ILE A 200 -7.82 -0.78 7.48
CA ILE A 200 -6.75 -0.93 6.50
C ILE A 200 -6.43 -2.42 6.26
N MET A 201 -6.44 -3.23 7.31
CA MET A 201 -6.20 -4.67 7.19
C MET A 201 -7.28 -5.36 6.34
N ASP A 202 -8.53 -4.93 6.43
CA ASP A 202 -9.63 -5.39 5.58
C ASP A 202 -9.39 -5.04 4.10
N GLU A 203 -8.93 -3.82 3.81
CA GLU A 203 -8.58 -3.40 2.45
C GLU A 203 -7.37 -4.19 1.90
N LEU A 204 -6.36 -4.42 2.74
CA LEU A 204 -5.17 -5.20 2.40
C LEU A 204 -5.51 -6.66 2.07
N ASN A 205 -6.31 -7.31 2.92
CA ASN A 205 -6.73 -8.70 2.75
C ASN A 205 -7.84 -8.87 1.70
N GLY A 206 -8.53 -7.79 1.36
CA GLY A 206 -9.63 -7.77 0.42
C GLY A 206 -9.18 -7.55 -1.03
N LYS A 207 -9.47 -6.36 -1.55
CA LYS A 207 -9.25 -6.06 -2.98
C LYS A 207 -7.77 -5.82 -3.29
N TYR A 208 -6.97 -5.33 -2.35
CA TYR A 208 -5.53 -5.21 -2.54
C TYR A 208 -4.86 -6.57 -2.79
N TYR A 209 -5.16 -7.57 -1.96
CA TYR A 209 -4.67 -8.94 -2.14
C TYR A 209 -4.98 -9.50 -3.54
N LYS A 210 -6.20 -9.25 -4.04
CA LYS A 210 -6.62 -9.66 -5.40
C LYS A 210 -5.83 -8.94 -6.50
N ILE A 211 -5.42 -7.68 -6.28
CA ILE A 211 -4.57 -6.94 -7.24
C ILE A 211 -3.15 -7.52 -7.24
N MET A 212 -2.65 -7.95 -6.08
CA MET A 212 -1.31 -8.48 -5.91
C MET A 212 -1.13 -9.84 -6.58
N TYR A 213 -1.90 -10.84 -6.15
CA TYR A 213 -1.75 -12.23 -6.62
C TYR A 213 -2.69 -12.60 -7.78
N GLY A 214 -3.68 -11.74 -8.11
CA GLY A 214 -4.74 -12.06 -9.06
C GLY A 214 -5.97 -12.67 -8.39
N ARG A 215 -6.98 -13.07 -9.18
CA ARG A 215 -8.17 -13.75 -8.63
C ARG A 215 -7.73 -15.05 -7.95
N LYS A 216 -8.14 -15.26 -6.70
CA LYS A 216 -8.11 -16.58 -6.06
C LYS A 216 -8.83 -17.57 -6.98
N THR A 217 -8.15 -18.60 -7.46
CA THR A 217 -8.76 -19.92 -7.48
C THR A 217 -9.05 -20.25 -6.03
N ASN A 218 -10.33 -20.33 -5.66
CA ASN A 218 -10.72 -20.87 -4.36
C ASN A 218 -10.09 -22.26 -4.24
N ILE A 219 -9.16 -22.42 -3.30
CA ILE A 219 -8.72 -23.72 -2.79
C ILE A 219 -9.45 -23.89 -1.47
#